data_AF-A8N286-F1
#
_entry.id   AF-A8N286-F1
#
_cell.length_a   1.000
_cell.length_b   1.000
_cell.length_c   1.000
_cell.angle_alpha   90.00
_cell.angle_beta   90.00
_cell.angle_gamma   90.00
#
_symmetry.space_group_name_H-M   'P 1'
#
loop_
_entity.id
_entity.type
_entity.pdbx_description
1 polymer ?
#
loop_
_entity_poly.entity_id
_entity_poly.type
_entity_poly.pdbx_seq_one_letter_code
_entity_poly.pdbx_strand_id
1 'polypeptide(L)'
;MKTLLLTLVVVTIVYLDLGYTTKCYNHQSTTPETTEICPDSGYFCYKSSWIDGREGRIERGCTFTCPELTPNGKYVYCCRRDKCNQ
;
A
#
# COMPACT_ATOMS: atom_id res chain seq x y z
N MET A 1 9.49 -39.48 -8.88
CA MET A 1 9.70 -38.69 -7.63
C MET A 1 10.31 -37.29 -7.82
N LYS A 2 10.79 -36.88 -9.02
CA LYS A 2 11.28 -35.51 -9.25
C LYS A 2 10.18 -34.47 -9.52
N THR A 3 9.11 -34.85 -10.20
CA THR A 3 8.01 -33.95 -10.60
C THR A 3 7.27 -33.35 -9.40
N LEU A 4 6.98 -34.15 -8.38
CA LEU A 4 6.24 -33.74 -7.18
C LEU A 4 7.01 -32.69 -6.35
N LEU A 5 8.32 -32.86 -6.21
CA LEU A 5 9.20 -31.88 -5.55
C LEU A 5 9.24 -30.56 -6.35
N LEU A 6 9.34 -30.64 -7.67
CA LEU A 6 9.31 -29.46 -8.55
C LEU A 6 8.00 -28.67 -8.41
N THR A 7 6.85 -29.35 -8.41
CA THR A 7 5.55 -28.69 -8.22
C THR A 7 5.42 -28.03 -6.86
N LEU A 8 5.88 -28.66 -5.78
CA LEU A 8 5.84 -28.08 -4.44
C LEU A 8 6.70 -26.80 -4.36
N VAL A 9 7.93 -26.85 -4.90
CA VAL A 9 8.82 -25.69 -4.93
C VAL A 9 8.20 -24.53 -5.72
N VAL A 10 7.63 -24.80 -6.89
CA VAL A 10 6.95 -23.76 -7.70
C VAL A 10 5.77 -23.15 -6.96
N VAL A 11 4.91 -23.95 -6.32
CA VAL A 11 3.77 -23.46 -5.54
C VAL A 11 4.22 -22.60 -4.37
N THR A 12 5.26 -23.02 -3.64
CA THR A 12 5.79 -22.23 -2.53
C THR A 12 6.38 -20.90 -2.98
N ILE A 13 7.08 -20.86 -4.12
CA ILE A 13 7.66 -19.63 -4.65
C ILE A 13 6.54 -18.66 -5.06
N VAL A 14 5.53 -19.13 -5.81
CA VAL A 14 4.38 -18.32 -6.20
C VAL A 14 3.63 -17.78 -4.98
N TYR A 15 3.43 -18.61 -3.95
CA TYR A 15 2.73 -18.19 -2.73
C TYR A 15 3.55 -17.19 -1.89
N LEU A 16 4.86 -17.38 -1.83
CA LEU A 16 5.77 -16.44 -1.17
C LEU A 16 5.80 -15.10 -1.90
N ASP A 17 5.93 -15.09 -3.23
CA ASP A 17 5.92 -13.87 -4.05
C ASP A 17 4.63 -13.06 -3.88
N LEU A 18 3.47 -13.74 -3.86
CA LEU A 18 2.17 -13.12 -3.57
C LEU A 18 2.12 -12.47 -2.17
N GLY A 19 2.79 -13.06 -1.19
CA GLY A 19 2.86 -12.53 0.18
C GLY A 19 3.81 -11.35 0.36
N TYR A 20 4.76 -11.14 -0.57
CA TYR A 20 5.74 -10.07 -0.45
C TYR A 20 5.28 -8.74 -1.04
N THR A 21 4.29 -8.75 -1.94
CA THR A 21 3.76 -7.52 -2.51
C THR A 21 2.58 -7.01 -1.69
N THR A 22 2.60 -5.74 -1.29
CA THR A 22 1.45 -5.07 -0.64
C THR A 22 0.70 -4.24 -1.67
N LYS A 23 -0.62 -4.42 -1.77
CA LYS A 23 -1.48 -3.57 -2.60
C LYS A 23 -2.02 -2.42 -1.78
N CYS A 24 -1.86 -1.18 -2.23
CA CYS A 24 -2.38 0.02 -1.56
C CYS A 24 -3.41 0.74 -2.43
N TYR A 25 -4.30 1.51 -1.81
CA TYR A 25 -5.07 2.51 -2.55
C TYR A 25 -4.19 3.68 -2.97
N ASN A 26 -4.41 4.23 -4.17
CA ASN A 26 -3.67 5.39 -4.69
C ASN A 26 -4.57 6.48 -5.32
N HIS A 27 -5.89 6.33 -5.22
CA HIS A 27 -6.84 7.32 -5.69
C HIS A 27 -6.90 8.55 -4.77
N GLN A 28 -7.17 9.71 -5.37
CA GLN A 28 -7.50 10.94 -4.65
C GLN A 28 -8.96 10.94 -4.20
N SER A 29 -9.32 11.88 -3.31
CA SER A 29 -10.67 12.03 -2.76
C SER A 29 -11.78 12.14 -3.80
N THR A 30 -11.51 12.76 -4.95
CA THR A 30 -12.51 13.04 -6.00
C THR A 30 -12.48 12.06 -7.18
N THR A 31 -11.56 11.09 -7.15
CA THR A 31 -11.36 10.13 -8.24
C THR A 31 -11.86 8.74 -7.86
N PRO A 32 -12.29 7.91 -8.83
CA PRO A 32 -12.67 6.53 -8.55
C PRO A 32 -11.57 5.74 -7.85
N GLU A 33 -11.99 4.77 -7.03
CA GLU A 33 -11.08 3.90 -6.30
C GLU A 33 -10.12 3.16 -7.26
N THR A 34 -8.84 3.39 -7.07
CA THR A 34 -7.75 2.69 -7.77
C THR A 34 -6.73 2.21 -6.77
N THR A 35 -5.99 1.16 -7.16
CA THR A 35 -4.97 0.52 -6.34
C THR A 35 -3.68 0.33 -7.12
N GLU A 36 -2.57 0.40 -6.43
CA GLU A 36 -1.24 0.06 -6.94
C GLU A 36 -0.61 -1.06 -6.11
N ILE A 37 0.37 -1.75 -6.70
CA ILE A 37 1.19 -2.75 -5.99
C ILE A 37 2.50 -2.06 -5.62
N CYS A 38 2.85 -2.05 -4.33
CA CYS A 38 4.11 -1.46 -3.89
C CYS A 38 5.31 -2.32 -4.30
N PRO A 39 6.50 -1.72 -4.51
CA PRO A 39 7.67 -2.42 -5.02
C PRO A 39 8.12 -3.64 -4.19
N ASP A 40 8.04 -3.53 -2.87
CA ASP A 40 8.40 -4.61 -1.95
C ASP A 40 7.68 -4.48 -0.59
N SER A 41 7.89 -5.47 0.28
CA SER A 41 7.30 -5.55 1.63
C SER A 41 7.79 -4.48 2.63
N GLY A 42 8.83 -3.73 2.29
CA GLY A 42 9.35 -2.60 3.07
C GLY A 42 8.47 -1.36 2.97
N TYR A 43 7.62 -1.26 1.96
CA TYR A 43 6.71 -0.13 1.79
C TYR A 43 5.51 -0.20 2.74
N PHE A 44 5.02 0.98 3.10
CA PHE A 44 3.76 1.22 3.79
C PHE A 44 2.72 1.72 2.78
N CYS A 45 1.47 1.35 3.00
CA CYS A 45 0.36 2.12 2.46
C CYS A 45 0.19 3.38 3.32
N TYR A 46 0.15 4.56 2.71
CA TYR A 46 -0.18 5.81 3.41
C TYR A 46 -1.52 6.36 2.96
N LYS A 47 -2.17 7.10 3.87
CA LYS A 47 -3.30 7.98 3.61
C LYS A 47 -2.98 9.31 4.26
N SER A 48 -2.87 10.37 3.47
CA SER A 48 -2.71 11.72 3.96
C SER A 48 -3.99 12.52 3.73
N SER A 49 -4.43 13.27 4.74
CA SER A 49 -5.57 14.18 4.63
C SER A 49 -5.22 15.57 5.11
N TRP A 50 -5.76 16.58 4.43
CA TRP A 50 -5.58 17.99 4.77
C TRP A 50 -6.72 18.84 4.23
N ILE A 51 -6.80 20.08 4.68
CA ILE A 51 -7.75 21.05 4.16
C ILE A 51 -7.03 21.92 3.12
N ASP A 52 -7.59 21.99 1.92
CA ASP A 52 -7.16 22.88 0.85
C ASP A 52 -8.27 23.92 0.58
N GLY A 53 -8.05 25.15 1.04
CA GLY A 53 -9.08 26.18 1.08
C GLY A 53 -10.26 25.80 1.97
N ARG A 54 -11.39 25.41 1.36
CA ARG A 54 -12.60 24.94 2.06
C ARG A 54 -12.88 23.45 1.86
N GLU A 55 -12.01 22.75 1.13
CA GLU A 55 -12.24 21.37 0.74
C GLU A 55 -11.25 20.42 1.44
N GLY A 56 -11.75 19.29 1.94
CA GLY A 56 -10.91 18.22 2.44
C GLY A 56 -10.29 17.43 1.29
N ARG A 57 -8.97 17.31 1.28
CA ARG A 57 -8.22 16.50 0.32
C ARG A 57 -7.72 15.24 1.01
N ILE A 58 -7.73 14.14 0.26
CA ILE A 58 -7.15 12.87 0.66
C ILE A 58 -6.27 12.37 -0.46
N GLU A 59 -5.04 12.03 -0.12
CA GLU A 59 -4.06 11.39 -0.98
C GLU A 59 -3.65 10.06 -0.37
N ARG A 60 -3.33 9.09 -1.22
CA ARG A 60 -2.98 7.73 -0.82
C ARG A 60 -1.89 7.20 -1.73
N GLY A 61 -1.15 6.22 -1.26
CA GLY A 61 -0.24 5.45 -2.09
C GLY A 61 0.74 4.60 -1.31
N CYS A 62 1.81 4.18 -1.99
CA CYS A 62 2.96 3.51 -1.41
C CYS A 62 4.04 4.51 -0.93
N THR A 63 4.60 4.29 0.25
CA THR A 63 5.77 5.05 0.73
C THR A 63 6.74 4.13 1.47
N PHE A 64 8.04 4.37 1.34
CA PHE A 64 9.05 3.64 2.12
C PHE A 64 9.14 4.15 3.57
N THR A 65 8.77 5.41 3.80
CA THR A 65 8.84 6.06 5.12
C THR A 65 7.47 6.58 5.53
N CYS A 66 7.06 6.38 6.78
CA CYS A 66 5.87 7.01 7.35
C CYS A 66 6.25 8.25 8.17
N PRO A 67 5.97 9.47 7.71
CA PRO A 67 6.24 10.66 8.51
C PRO A 67 5.26 10.72 9.71
N GLU A 68 5.79 10.91 10.91
CA GLU A 68 4.99 10.87 12.15
C GLU A 68 4.07 12.08 12.29
N LEU A 69 4.54 13.28 11.96
CA LEU A 69 3.78 14.53 12.11
C LEU A 69 4.23 15.56 11.09
N THR A 70 3.31 16.01 10.26
CA THR A 70 3.54 17.13 9.33
C THR A 70 3.01 18.43 9.93
N PRO A 71 3.82 19.49 10.05
CA PRO A 71 3.47 20.69 10.83
C PRO A 71 2.27 21.48 10.29
N ASN A 72 1.85 21.24 9.05
CA ASN A 72 0.89 22.08 8.35
C ASN A 72 -0.56 21.55 8.41
N GLY A 73 -0.93 20.88 9.51
CA GLY A 73 -2.28 20.33 9.68
C GLY A 73 -2.63 19.18 8.73
N LYS A 74 -1.61 18.58 8.10
CA LYS A 74 -1.77 17.34 7.34
C LYS A 74 -1.73 16.17 8.34
N TYR A 75 -2.72 15.30 8.28
CA TYR A 75 -2.73 14.04 9.01
C TYR A 75 -2.20 12.95 8.10
N VAL A 76 -1.34 12.07 8.62
CA VAL A 76 -0.81 10.92 7.88
C VAL A 76 -1.08 9.67 8.68
N TYR A 77 -1.73 8.71 8.04
CA TYR A 77 -1.93 7.36 8.55
C TYR A 77 -1.13 6.40 7.67
N CYS A 78 -0.37 5.49 8.28
CA CYS A 78 0.34 4.44 7.56
C CYS A 78 0.05 3.07 8.14
N CYS A 79 0.11 2.05 7.28
CA CYS A 79 -0.17 0.68 7.64
C CYS A 79 0.50 -0.28 6.62
N ARG A 80 0.64 -1.56 7.00
CA ARG A 80 1.37 -2.59 6.21
C ARG A 80 0.48 -3.81 5.91
N ARG A 81 -0.72 -3.56 5.39
CA ARG A 81 -1.66 -4.60 4.95
C ARG A 81 -2.28 -4.15 3.64
N ASP A 82 -2.76 -5.11 2.86
CA ASP A 82 -3.47 -4.79 1.62
C ASP A 82 -4.63 -3.82 1.88
N LYS A 83 -4.62 -2.72 1.12
CA LYS A 83 -5.67 -1.71 1.06
C LYS A 83 -6.04 -1.10 2.42
N CYS A 84 -5.12 -1.17 3.38
CA CYS A 84 -5.38 -0.70 4.74
C CYS A 84 -5.51 0.83 4.83
N ASN A 85 -5.12 1.56 3.79
CA ASN A 85 -5.15 3.01 3.70
C ASN A 85 -6.45 3.57 3.07
N GLN A 86 -7.59 2.90 3.27
CA GLN A 86 -8.90 3.34 2.78
C GLN A 86 -9.28 4.73 3.29
#